data_AF-A0A920NFX1-F1
#
_entry.id   AF-A0A920NFX1-F1
#
_cell.length_a   1.000
_cell.length_b   1.000
_cell.length_c   1.000
_cell.angle_alpha   90.00
_cell.angle_beta   90.00
_cell.angle_gamma   90.00
#
_symmetry.space_group_name_H-M   'P 1'
#
loop_
_entity.id
_entity.type
_entity.pdbx_description
1 polymer ?
#
loop_
_entity_poly.entity_id
_entity_poly.type
_entity_poly.pdbx_seq_one_letter_code
_entity_poly.pdbx_strand_id
1 'polypeptide(L)' 'MIGGKRVPVVGTVCMDQFMVRLDSVPDAMVGDEVVIIGSQGVDRISAEEVAFRWSTINYDVVSSIGSRVPRVYK' A
#
# COMPACT_ATOMS: atom_id res chain seq x y z
N MET A 1 -3.02 -0.72 -3.66
CA MET A 1 -4.03 -0.67 -4.72
C MET A 1 -3.43 0.00 -5.93
N ILE A 2 -3.84 -0.43 -7.12
CA ILE A 2 -3.45 0.14 -8.41
C ILE A 2 -4.71 0.28 -9.23
N GLY A 3 -4.93 1.42 -9.89
CA GLY A 3 -6.13 1.66 -10.69
C GLY A 3 -7.45 1.47 -9.92
N GLY A 4 -7.47 1.73 -8.62
CA GLY A 4 -8.65 1.56 -7.76
C GLY A 4 -8.97 0.10 -7.41
N LYS A 5 -8.06 -0.84 -7.68
CA LYS A 5 -8.22 -2.26 -7.34
C LYS A 5 -7.17 -2.73 -6.34
N ARG A 6 -7.59 -3.59 -5.40
CA ARG A 6 -6.68 -4.30 -4.49
C ARG A 6 -5.91 -5.37 -5.27
N VAL A 7 -4.59 -5.34 -5.11
CA VAL A 7 -3.65 -6.30 -5.72
C VAL A 7 -2.86 -6.98 -4.61
N PRO A 8 -2.71 -8.31 -4.62
CA PRO A 8 -1.97 -9.01 -3.58
C PRO A 8 -0.46 -8.82 -3.79
N VAL A 9 0.26 -8.67 -2.67
CA VAL A 9 1.72 -8.84 -2.64
C VAL A 9 2.05 -10.30 -2.90
N VAL A 10 3.04 -10.56 -3.74
CA VAL A 10 3.50 -11.91 -4.09
C VAL A 10 4.98 -12.07 -3.80
N GLY A 11 5.37 -13.25 -3.34
CA GLY A 11 6.73 -13.50 -2.86
C GLY A 11 6.99 -12.85 -1.50
N THR A 12 8.26 -12.64 -1.17
CA THR A 12 8.71 -12.05 0.09
C THR A 12 8.95 -10.54 -0.08
N VAL A 13 8.56 -9.75 0.91
CA VAL A 13 8.90 -8.33 0.99
C VAL A 13 10.41 -8.19 1.26
N CYS A 14 11.11 -7.41 0.44
CA CYS A 14 12.53 -7.07 0.64
C CYS A 14 12.67 -5.75 1.41
N MET A 15 13.92 -5.32 1.66
CA MET A 15 14.20 -4.09 2.40
C MET A 15 13.59 -2.83 1.73
N ASP A 16 13.75 -2.69 0.42
CA ASP A 16 13.35 -1.48 -0.32
C ASP A 16 12.34 -1.74 -1.45
N GLN A 17 11.93 -3.00 -1.66
CA GLN A 17 11.02 -3.37 -2.75
C GLN A 17 10.16 -4.59 -2.42
N PHE A 18 9.02 -4.70 -3.09
CA PHE A 18 8.16 -5.88 -3.08
C PHE A 18 7.44 -6.01 -4.42
N MET A 19 6.93 -7.19 -4.72
CA MET A 19 6.22 -7.48 -5.96
C MET A 19 4.72 -7.63 -5.71
N VAL A 20 3.92 -7.24 -6.69
CA VAL A 20 2.46 -7.39 -6.66
C VAL A 20 1.99 -8.10 -7.93
N ARG A 21 0.86 -8.80 -7.84
CA ARG A 21 0.21 -9.44 -8.98
C ARG A 21 -0.67 -8.45 -9.72
N LEU A 22 -0.54 -8.38 -11.05
CA LEU A 22 -1.24 -7.42 -11.90
C LEU A 22 -2.39 -8.03 -12.73
N ASP A 23 -2.71 -9.32 -12.55
CA ASP A 23 -3.78 -10.02 -13.32
C ASP A 23 -5.13 -9.28 -13.31
N SER A 24 -5.45 -8.53 -12.25
CA SER A 24 -6.69 -7.76 -12.11
C SER A 24 -6.64 -6.33 -12.68
N VAL A 25 -5.44 -5.87 -13.08
CA VAL A 25 -5.12 -4.53 -13.58
C VAL A 25 -4.22 -4.62 -14.83
N PRO A 26 -4.73 -5.17 -15.95
CA PRO A 26 -3.92 -5.46 -17.14
C PRO A 26 -3.34 -4.20 -17.80
N ASP A 27 -3.98 -3.05 -17.61
CA ASP A 27 -3.56 -1.76 -18.18
C ASP A 27 -2.55 -1.00 -17.30
N ALA A 28 -2.05 -1.62 -16.23
CA ALA A 28 -1.09 -0.97 -15.33
C ALA A 28 0.23 -0.68 -16.05
N MET A 29 0.73 0.55 -15.91
CA MET A 29 1.94 1.05 -16.55
C MET A 29 3.00 1.49 -15.54
N VAL A 30 4.25 1.58 -16.01
CA VAL A 30 5.34 2.16 -15.22
C VAL A 30 5.03 3.62 -14.94
N GLY A 31 5.11 4.00 -13.66
CA GLY A 31 4.79 5.35 -13.19
C GLY A 31 3.38 5.50 -12.64
N ASP A 32 2.53 4.46 -12.75
CA ASP A 32 1.20 4.49 -12.14
C ASP A 32 1.27 4.62 -10.63
N GLU A 33 0.31 5.38 -10.08
CA GLU A 33 0.19 5.59 -8.65
C GLU A 33 -0.26 4.31 -7.94
N VAL A 34 0.49 3.95 -6.90
CA VAL A 34 0.15 2.85 -6.00
C VAL A 34 -0.19 3.39 -4.62
N VAL A 35 -1.40 3.08 -4.15
CA VAL A 35 -1.83 3.44 -2.78
C VAL A 35 -1.60 2.27 -1.84
N ILE A 36 -0.68 2.42 -0.89
CA ILE A 36 -0.38 1.39 0.14
C ILE A 36 -1.33 1.53 1.34
N ILE A 37 -1.51 2.76 1.84
CA ILE A 37 -2.48 3.13 2.88
C ILE A 37 -3.19 4.40 2.39
N GLY A 38 -4.51 4.39 2.33
CA GLY A 38 -5.31 5.49 1.80
C GLY A 38 -6.44 5.01 0.91
N SER A 39 -7.05 5.95 0.18
CA SER A 39 -8.15 5.69 -0.75
C SER A 39 -7.67 5.79 -2.20
N GLN A 40 -8.20 4.94 -3.07
CA GLN A 40 -8.01 5.04 -4.52
C GLN A 40 -9.32 4.64 -5.22
N GLY A 41 -9.93 5.58 -5.94
CA GLY A 41 -11.27 5.38 -6.49
C GLY A 41 -12.30 5.18 -5.38
N VAL A 42 -13.03 4.06 -5.42
CA VAL A 42 -14.07 3.70 -4.44
C VAL A 42 -13.56 2.84 -3.29
N ASP A 43 -12.34 2.32 -3.38
CA ASP A 43 -11.75 1.41 -2.39
C ASP A 43 -10.75 2.16 -1.48
N ARG A 44 -10.54 1.63 -0.28
CA ARG A 44 -9.69 2.22 0.75
C ARG A 44 -9.01 1.13 1.56
N ILE A 45 -7.69 1.27 1.75
CA ILE A 45 -6.92 0.51 2.74
C ILE A 45 -6.64 1.44 3.91
N SER A 46 -7.25 1.19 5.07
CA SER A 46 -7.02 2.01 6.27
C SER A 46 -5.84 1.51 7.10
N ALA A 47 -5.30 2.36 7.97
CA ALA A 47 -4.25 1.95 8.91
C ALA A 47 -4.77 0.91 9.90
N GLU A 48 -6.06 0.99 10.27
CA GLU A 48 -6.74 0.01 11.13
C GLU A 48 -6.81 -1.36 10.46
N GLU A 49 -7.07 -1.42 9.15
CA GLU A 49 -7.09 -2.67 8.41
C GLU A 49 -5.69 -3.33 8.41
N VAL A 50 -4.65 -2.55 8.16
CA VAL A 50 -3.26 -3.03 8.19
C VAL A 50 -2.90 -3.52 9.60
N ALA A 51 -3.25 -2.74 10.63
CA ALA A 51 -3.01 -3.06 12.02
C ALA A 51 -3.69 -4.38 12.42
N PHE A 52 -4.94 -4.58 12.01
CA PHE A 52 -5.66 -5.83 12.22
C PHE A 52 -4.92 -7.04 11.61
N ARG A 53 -4.42 -6.91 10.38
CA ARG A 53 -3.63 -7.97 9.72
C ARG A 53 -2.30 -8.23 10.41
N TRP A 54 -1.71 -7.22 11.05
CA TRP A 54 -0.46 -7.32 11.81
C TRP A 54 -0.66 -7.67 13.28
N SER A 55 -1.92 -7.85 13.73
CA SER A 55 -2.26 -8.06 15.14
C SER A 55 -1.70 -6.95 16.06
N THR A 56 -1.80 -5.70 15.59
CA THR A 56 -1.41 -4.51 16.36
C THR A 56 -2.48 -3.41 16.23
N ILE A 57 -2.14 -2.17 16.62
CA ILE A 57 -2.97 -0.96 16.57
C ILE A 57 -2.55 -0.03 15.43
N ASN A 58 -3.45 0.86 15.02
CA ASN A 58 -3.22 1.81 13.93
C ASN A 58 -2.03 2.75 14.18
N TYR A 59 -1.75 3.10 15.44
CA TYR A 59 -0.59 3.92 15.82
C TYR A 59 0.74 3.27 15.43
N ASP A 60 0.89 1.95 15.59
CA ASP A 60 2.11 1.23 15.19
C ASP A 60 2.30 1.29 13.68
N VAL A 61 1.22 1.16 12.91
CA VAL A 61 1.27 1.24 11.45
C VAL A 61 1.75 2.61 10.99
N VAL A 62 1.12 3.69 11.46
CA VAL A 62 1.48 5.05 11.00
C VAL A 62 2.84 5.51 11.52
N SER A 63 3.21 5.13 12.75
CA SER A 63 4.52 5.48 13.33
C SER A 63 5.67 4.68 12.73
N SER A 64 5.42 3.48 12.19
CA SER A 64 6.42 2.65 11.50
C SER A 64 6.91 3.24 10.17
N ILE A 65 6.21 4.23 9.61
CA ILE A 65 6.62 4.90 8.38
C ILE A 65 7.87 5.73 8.67
N GLY A 66 9.04 5.17 8.33
CA GLY A 66 10.35 5.73 8.65
C GLY A 66 10.64 7.08 7.97
N SER A 67 11.70 7.75 8.42
CA SER A 67 12.13 9.07 7.92
C SER A 67 12.50 9.10 6.43
N ARG A 68 12.86 7.94 5.84
CA ARG A 68 13.20 7.79 4.42
C ARG A 68 12.04 8.11 3.46
N VAL A 69 10.80 7.99 3.91
CA VAL A 69 9.62 8.31 3.08
C VAL A 69 9.39 9.83 3.11
N PRO A 70 9.49 10.57 1.99
CA PRO A 70 9.26 12.01 2.00
C PRO A 70 7.80 12.34 2.36
N ARG A 71 7.58 13.37 3.18
CA ARG A 71 6.24 13.88 3.52
C ARG A 71 5.96 15.14 2.71
N VAL A 72 4.83 15.16 2.02
CA VAL A 72 4.34 16.32 1.27
C VAL A 72 3.04 16.80 1.94
N TYR A 73 3.01 18.08 2.32
CA TYR A 73 1.85 18.71 2.96
C TYR A 73 1.10 19.55 1.93
N LYS A 74 -0.23 19.54 1.99
CA LYS A 74 -1.13 20.33 1.14
C LYS A 74 -2.03 21.19 2.01
#